data_AF-E8X2X7-F1
#
_entry.id   AF-E8X2X7-F1
#
_cell.length_a   1.000
_cell.length_b   1.000
_cell.length_c   1.000
_cell.angle_alpha   90.00
_cell.angle_beta   90.00
_cell.angle_gamma   90.00
#
_symmetry.space_group_name_H-M   'P 1'
#
loop_
_entity.id
_entity.type
_entity.pdbx_description
1 polymer ?
#
loop_
_entity_poly.entity_id
_entity_poly.type
_entity_poly.pdbx_seq_one_letter_code
_entity_poly.pdbx_strand_id
1 'polypeptide(L)'
;MSPAIQAQTNSLLTGMWNRNIPLMRARLETLDRAVEAARSGSPDPALYQSAVDIAHKLAGSLGMFGFARGTDLARELEAALESHAASTQRLELLVSDLRATIFPNS
;
A
#
# COMPACT_ATOMS: atom_id res chain seq x y z
N MET A 1 6.93 8.24 28.82
CA MET A 1 5.46 8.05 28.74
C MET A 1 5.07 6.87 29.62
N SER A 2 3.91 6.90 30.28
CA SER A 2 3.47 5.74 31.07
C SER A 2 2.89 4.64 30.17
N PRO A 3 2.94 3.36 30.58
CA PRO A 3 2.34 2.25 29.83
C PRO A 3 0.84 2.45 29.52
N ALA A 4 0.11 3.13 30.41
CA ALA A 4 -1.32 3.41 30.24
C ALA A 4 -1.60 4.38 29.08
N ILE A 5 -0.76 5.42 28.92
CA ILE A 5 -0.89 6.36 27.79
C ILE A 5 -0.59 5.65 26.47
N GLN A 6 0.45 4.79 26.43
CA GLN A 6 0.78 4.01 25.22
C GLN A 6 -0.38 3.08 24.80
N ALA A 7 -0.98 2.37 25.76
CA ALA A 7 -2.09 1.47 25.47
C ALA A 7 -3.31 2.22 24.91
N GLN A 8 -3.63 3.40 25.46
CA GLN A 8 -4.73 4.24 24.98
C GLN A 8 -4.46 4.77 23.56
N THR A 9 -3.23 5.23 23.28
CA THR A 9 -2.82 5.65 21.94
C THR A 9 -2.95 4.50 20.93
N ASN A 10 -2.48 3.30 21.28
CA ASN A 10 -2.57 2.14 20.40
C ASN A 10 -4.02 1.77 20.08
N SER A 11 -4.91 1.80 21.08
CA SER A 11 -6.34 1.52 20.90
C SER A 11 -7.01 2.51 19.93
N LEU A 12 -6.68 3.80 20.04
CA LEU A 12 -7.18 4.82 19.11
C LEU A 12 -6.68 4.59 17.68
N LEU A 13 -5.40 4.26 17.51
CA LEU A 13 -4.82 3.93 16.20
C LEU A 13 -5.48 2.69 15.58
N THR A 14 -5.72 1.64 16.36
CA THR A 14 -6.45 0.45 15.89
C THR A 14 -7.88 0.79 15.47
N GLY A 15 -8.58 1.64 16.23
CA GLY A 15 -9.91 2.10 15.86
C GLY A 15 -9.93 2.91 14.57
N MET A 16 -8.94 3.78 14.36
CA MET A 16 -8.76 4.54 13.11
C MET A 16 -8.42 3.63 11.93
N TRP A 17 -7.54 2.65 12.13
CA TRP A 17 -7.21 1.64 11.12
C TRP A 17 -8.45 0.91 10.61
N ASN A 18 -9.28 0.40 11.53
CA ASN A 18 -10.49 -0.33 11.17
C ASN A 18 -11.45 0.49 10.29
N ARG A 19 -11.59 1.80 10.59
CA ARG A 19 -12.40 2.71 9.76
C ARG A 19 -11.79 2.98 8.38
N ASN A 20 -10.48 2.87 8.25
CA ASN A 20 -9.76 3.08 6.99
C ASN A 20 -9.63 1.80 6.13
N ILE A 21 -10.01 0.62 6.62
CA ILE A 21 -9.94 -0.63 5.85
C ILE A 21 -10.56 -0.52 4.45
N PRO A 22 -11.78 0.04 4.26
CA PRO A 22 -12.37 0.18 2.93
C PRO A 22 -11.51 1.03 1.99
N LEU A 23 -10.93 2.12 2.51
CA LEU A 23 -10.03 2.98 1.75
C LEU A 23 -8.73 2.26 1.39
N MET A 24 -8.15 1.48 2.31
CA MET A 24 -6.95 0.69 2.03
C MET A 24 -7.21 -0.35 0.93
N ARG A 25 -8.39 -0.99 0.96
CA ARG A 25 -8.80 -1.98 -0.03
C ARG A 25 -8.96 -1.35 -1.43
N ALA A 26 -9.64 -0.20 -1.53
CA ALA A 26 -9.77 0.55 -2.79
C ALA A 26 -8.41 1.02 -3.36
N ARG A 27 -7.46 1.36 -2.47
CA ARG A 27 -6.08 1.69 -2.87
C ARG A 27 -5.37 0.46 -3.45
N LEU A 28 -5.44 -0.68 -2.77
CA LEU A 28 -4.88 -1.94 -3.29
C LEU A 28 -5.50 -2.32 -4.64
N GLU A 29 -6.80 -2.15 -4.84
CA GLU A 29 -7.47 -2.42 -6.11
C GLU A 29 -6.94 -1.54 -7.26
N THR A 30 -6.59 -0.28 -6.99
CA THR A 30 -5.94 0.56 -8.01
C THR A 30 -4.55 0.04 -8.37
N LEU A 31 -3.79 -0.45 -7.39
CA LEU A 31 -2.48 -1.07 -7.63
C LEU A 31 -2.62 -2.37 -8.45
N ASP A 32 -3.61 -3.21 -8.14
CA ASP A 32 -3.91 -4.42 -8.92
C ASP A 32 -4.23 -4.06 -10.39
N ARG A 33 -4.99 -2.99 -10.62
CA ARG A 33 -5.32 -2.52 -11.97
C ARG A 33 -4.08 -2.06 -12.73
N ALA A 34 -3.15 -1.37 -12.08
CA ALA A 34 -1.90 -0.95 -12.72
C ALA A 34 -1.04 -2.15 -13.11
N VAL A 35 -0.98 -3.17 -12.26
CA VAL A 35 -0.34 -4.45 -12.54
C VAL A 35 -0.99 -5.15 -13.74
N GLU A 36 -2.32 -5.20 -13.81
CA GLU A 36 -3.05 -5.80 -14.93
C GLU A 36 -2.79 -5.06 -16.26
N ALA A 37 -2.74 -3.72 -16.21
CA ALA A 37 -2.38 -2.90 -17.37
C ALA A 37 -0.94 -3.17 -17.83
N ALA A 38 -0.01 -3.38 -16.89
CA ALA A 38 1.36 -3.80 -17.19
C ALA A 38 1.39 -5.18 -17.87
N ARG A 39 0.61 -6.14 -17.36
CA ARG A 39 0.55 -7.52 -17.85
C ARG A 39 -0.05 -7.63 -19.25
N SER A 40 -1.09 -6.84 -19.52
CA SER A 40 -1.77 -6.80 -20.82
C SER A 40 -0.98 -6.03 -21.90
N GLY A 41 0.15 -5.42 -21.55
CA GLY A 41 0.95 -4.62 -22.48
C GLY A 41 0.26 -3.32 -22.92
N SER A 42 -0.73 -2.87 -22.16
CA SER A 42 -1.49 -1.64 -22.42
C SER A 42 -1.29 -0.64 -21.28
N PRO A 43 -0.08 -0.07 -21.14
CA PRO A 43 0.19 0.90 -20.07
C PRO A 43 -0.70 2.12 -20.25
N ASP A 44 -1.52 2.40 -19.24
CA ASP A 44 -2.31 3.63 -19.12
C ASP A 44 -1.53 4.60 -18.22
N PRO A 45 -0.96 5.68 -18.78
CA PRO A 45 -0.15 6.64 -18.01
C PRO A 45 -0.92 7.29 -16.85
N ALA A 46 -2.23 7.51 -17.01
CA ALA A 46 -3.04 8.10 -15.95
C ALA A 46 -3.25 7.11 -14.80
N LEU A 47 -3.45 5.83 -15.12
CA LEU A 47 -3.52 4.76 -14.13
C LEU A 47 -2.19 4.56 -13.40
N TYR A 48 -1.07 4.61 -14.11
CA TYR A 48 0.27 4.50 -13.51
C TYR A 48 0.56 5.67 -12.56
N GLN A 49 0.26 6.90 -12.97
CA GLN A 49 0.41 8.07 -12.09
C GLN A 49 -0.47 7.95 -10.84
N SER A 50 -1.72 7.49 -11.00
CA SER A 50 -2.61 7.22 -9.87
C SER A 50 -2.05 6.14 -8.94
N ALA A 51 -1.43 5.10 -9.48
CA ALA A 51 -0.80 4.04 -8.70
C ALA A 51 0.42 4.54 -7.91
N VAL A 52 1.25 5.41 -8.50
CA VAL A 52 2.37 6.10 -7.80
C VAL A 52 1.82 6.89 -6.60
N ASP A 53 0.84 7.76 -6.83
CA ASP A 53 0.24 8.59 -5.78
C ASP A 53 -0.38 7.73 -4.66
N ILE A 54 -0.97 6.59 -5.02
CA ILE A 54 -1.56 5.66 -4.06
C ILE A 54 -0.49 4.94 -3.25
N ALA A 55 0.60 4.48 -3.87
CA ALA A 55 1.72 3.87 -3.19
C ALA A 55 2.34 4.84 -2.17
N HIS A 56 2.54 6.11 -2.56
CA HIS A 56 2.97 7.18 -1.67
C HIS A 56 2.03 7.36 -0.46
N LYS A 57 0.73 7.49 -0.72
CA LYS A 57 -0.29 7.65 0.33
C LYS A 57 -0.38 6.43 1.24
N LEU A 58 -0.17 5.22 0.70
CA LEU A 58 -0.10 3.99 1.48
C LEU A 58 1.11 4.04 2.41
N ALA A 59 2.31 4.35 1.91
CA ALA A 59 3.51 4.45 2.73
C ALA A 59 3.33 5.38 3.94
N GLY A 60 2.75 6.57 3.72
CA GLY A 60 2.42 7.52 4.77
C GLY A 60 1.40 6.99 5.78
N SER A 61 0.28 6.45 5.30
CA SER A 61 -0.78 5.93 6.18
C SER A 61 -0.35 4.70 6.99
N LEU A 62 0.39 3.77 6.37
CA LEU A 62 0.89 2.57 7.03
C LEU A 62 1.94 2.91 8.09
N GLY A 63 2.75 3.94 7.84
CA GLY A 63 3.70 4.45 8.82
C GLY A 63 2.99 5.01 10.06
N MET A 64 1.93 5.79 9.85
CA MET A 64 1.09 6.31 10.94
C MET A 64 0.46 5.19 11.78
N PHE A 65 0.06 4.09 11.17
CA PHE A 65 -0.57 2.95 11.86
C PHE A 65 0.44 1.90 12.39
N GLY A 66 1.74 2.12 12.21
CA GLY A 66 2.79 1.22 12.73
C GLY A 66 3.10 0.00 11.87
N PHE A 67 2.65 -0.06 10.62
CA PHE A 67 2.95 -1.14 9.68
C PHE A 67 4.29 -0.91 8.98
N ALA A 68 5.40 -1.03 9.70
CA ALA A 68 6.74 -0.75 9.17
C ALA A 68 7.05 -1.49 7.86
N ARG A 69 6.83 -2.80 7.81
CA ARG A 69 7.04 -3.61 6.59
C ARG A 69 6.12 -3.17 5.44
N GLY A 70 4.88 -2.80 5.75
CA GLY A 70 3.94 -2.31 4.74
C GLY A 70 4.37 -0.95 4.17
N THR A 71 4.94 -0.09 5.01
CA THR A 71 5.54 1.18 4.56
C THR A 71 6.69 0.96 3.61
N ASP A 72 7.60 0.02 3.92
CA ASP A 72 8.76 -0.26 3.06
C ASP A 72 8.31 -0.82 1.71
N LEU A 73 7.40 -1.79 1.70
CA LEU A 73 6.82 -2.36 0.48
C LEU A 73 6.10 -1.30 -0.37
N ALA A 74 5.37 -0.39 0.25
CA ALA A 74 4.70 0.70 -0.45
C ALA A 74 5.68 1.68 -1.11
N ARG A 75 6.81 1.99 -0.45
CA ARG A 75 7.89 2.83 -1.04
C ARG A 75 8.63 2.12 -2.16
N GLU A 76 8.89 0.82 -2.01
CA GLU A 76 9.47 0.02 -3.09
C GLU A 76 8.56 -0.01 -4.31
N LEU A 77 7.24 -0.11 -4.09
CA LEU A 77 6.24 -0.07 -5.17
C LEU A 77 6.15 1.31 -5.82
N GLU A 78 6.15 2.38 -5.03
CA GLU A 78 6.20 3.77 -5.52
C GLU A 78 7.39 3.97 -6.47
N ALA A 79 8.60 3.63 -6.01
CA ALA A 79 9.81 3.75 -6.83
C ALA A 79 9.79 2.86 -8.08
N ALA A 80 9.25 1.64 -7.96
CA ALA A 80 9.12 0.71 -9.10
C ALA A 80 8.20 1.29 -10.18
N LEU A 81 7.06 1.86 -9.79
CA LEU A 81 6.11 2.49 -10.69
C LEU A 81 6.67 3.77 -11.32
N GLU A 82 7.33 4.64 -10.54
CA GLU A 82 7.94 5.88 -11.04
C GLU A 82 9.04 5.62 -12.08
N SER A 83 9.84 4.57 -11.87
CA SER A 83 10.94 4.24 -12.78
C SER A 83 10.49 3.78 -14.16
N HIS A 84 9.23 3.31 -14.29
CA HIS A 84 8.69 2.64 -15.49
C HIS A 84 9.57 1.50 -16.04
N ALA A 85 10.56 1.03 -15.29
CA ALA A 85 11.52 0.01 -15.68
C ALA A 85 11.32 -1.32 -14.93
N ALA A 86 10.44 -1.33 -13.93
CA ALA A 86 10.11 -2.53 -13.19
C ALA A 86 9.37 -3.53 -14.09
N SER A 87 9.79 -4.80 -14.05
CA SER A 87 9.05 -5.88 -14.67
C SER A 87 7.67 -6.05 -14.03
N THR A 88 6.65 -6.43 -14.80
CA THR A 88 5.31 -6.77 -14.31
C THR A 88 5.34 -7.73 -13.13
N GLN A 89 6.17 -8.78 -13.19
CA GLN A 89 6.33 -9.75 -12.10
C GLN A 89 6.77 -9.10 -10.78
N ARG A 90 7.65 -8.09 -10.83
CA ARG A 90 8.09 -7.38 -9.62
C ARG A 90 6.96 -6.53 -9.03
N LEU A 91 6.16 -5.88 -9.87
CA LEU A 91 4.99 -5.13 -9.42
C LEU A 91 3.95 -6.07 -8.78
N GLU A 92 3.68 -7.23 -9.39
CA GLU A 92 2.79 -8.27 -8.85
C GLU A 92 3.24 -8.72 -7.44
N LEU A 93 4.53 -9.04 -7.28
CA LEU A 93 5.08 -9.47 -5.99
C LEU A 93 4.96 -8.39 -4.92
N LEU A 94 5.31 -7.14 -5.25
CA LEU A 94 5.22 -6.03 -4.29
C LEU A 94 3.79 -5.77 -3.83
N VAL A 95 2.81 -5.81 -4.75
CA VAL A 95 1.39 -5.63 -4.42
C VAL A 95 0.86 -6.80 -3.59
N SER A 96 1.25 -8.04 -3.93
CA SER A 96 0.87 -9.24 -3.19
C SER A 96 1.42 -9.22 -1.75
N ASP A 97 2.72 -8.94 -1.59
CA ASP A 97 3.37 -8.86 -0.28
C ASP A 97 2.80 -7.72 0.58
N LEU A 98 2.51 -6.57 -0.05
CA LEU A 98 1.90 -5.42 0.63
C LEU A 98 0.52 -5.80 1.18
N ARG A 99 -0.31 -6.47 0.37
CA ARG A 99 -1.62 -6.96 0.78
C ARG A 99 -1.50 -7.96 1.93
N ALA A 100 -0.64 -8.96 1.79
CA ALA A 100 -0.45 -9.98 2.83
C ALA A 100 0.04 -9.37 4.16
N THR A 101 0.84 -8.30 4.08
CA THR A 101 1.34 -7.58 5.27
C THR A 101 0.23 -6.84 6.02
N ILE A 102 -0.71 -6.21 5.31
CA ILE A 102 -1.73 -5.37 5.93
C ILE A 102 -3.07 -6.10 6.14
N PHE A 103 -3.29 -7.21 5.42
CA PHE A 103 -4.43 -8.09 5.51
C PHE A 103 -4.02 -9.58 5.47
N PRO A 104 -3.40 -10.12 6.53
CA PRO A 104 -2.85 -11.48 6.54
C PRO A 104 -3.91 -12.61 6.48
N ASN A 105 -5.20 -12.31 6.60
CA ASN A 105 -6.30 -13.29 6.62
C ASN A 105 -7.35 -13.04 5.52
N SER A 106 -7.04 -12.23 4.50
CA SER A 106 -8.01 -11.83 3.46
C SER A 106 -7.80 -12.51 2.13
#